data_AF-A0A6B3G6M7-F1
#
_entry.id   AF-A0A6B3G6M7-F1
#
_cell.length_a   1.000
_cell.length_b   1.000
_cell.length_c   1.000
_cell.angle_alpha   90.00
_cell.angle_beta   90.00
_cell.angle_gamma   90.00
#
_symmetry.space_group_name_H-M   'P 1'
#
loop_
_entity.id
_entity.type
_entity.pdbx_description
1 polymer ?
#
loop_
_entity_poly.entity_id
_entity_poly.type
_entity_poly.pdbx_seq_one_letter_code
_entity_poly.pdbx_strand_id
1 'polypeptide(L)'
;AATAVAHSWLGVITGDWWTEAGVLALTVLAIGSAVSGLAALFGQRGIGLGALLMVLLGNSFSGVTSAPHLLPEPVGAIGQWLPPGAGGSLLRSVAFFDGSAAGGPVLTLALWSVLGLAAVLLARRTPKPVE
;
A
#
# COMPACT_ATOMS: atom_id res chain seq x y z
N ALA A 1 7.70 4.01 -13.81
CA ALA A 1 8.83 4.84 -13.33
C ALA A 1 9.60 4.16 -12.20
N ALA A 2 8.97 3.86 -11.05
CA ALA A 2 9.64 3.24 -9.91
C ALA A 2 10.38 1.93 -10.25
N THR A 3 9.73 0.99 -10.93
CA THR A 3 10.37 -0.29 -11.35
C THR A 3 11.53 -0.06 -12.31
N ALA A 4 11.39 0.83 -13.27
CA ALA A 4 12.46 1.14 -14.23
C ALA A 4 13.72 1.69 -13.53
N VAL A 5 13.54 2.50 -12.48
CA VAL A 5 14.66 3.01 -11.68
C VAL A 5 15.25 1.91 -10.80
N ALA A 6 14.42 1.20 -10.04
CA ALA A 6 14.88 0.23 -9.05
C ALA A 6 15.48 -1.04 -9.69
N HIS A 7 14.83 -1.57 -10.73
CA HIS A 7 15.24 -2.78 -11.42
C HIS A 7 16.23 -2.47 -12.55
N SER A 8 15.84 -1.63 -13.51
CA SER A 8 16.58 -1.48 -14.77
C SER A 8 17.78 -0.54 -14.69
N TRP A 9 17.75 0.47 -13.81
CA TRP A 9 18.85 1.43 -13.69
C TRP A 9 19.79 1.10 -12.53
N LEU A 10 19.24 0.97 -11.32
CA LEU A 10 20.03 0.76 -10.10
C LEU A 10 20.36 -0.71 -9.82
N GLY A 11 19.63 -1.66 -10.45
CA GLY A 11 19.83 -3.10 -10.23
C GLY A 11 19.59 -3.55 -8.78
N VAL A 12 18.76 -2.82 -8.03
CA VAL A 12 18.46 -3.08 -6.60
C VAL A 12 17.58 -4.31 -6.44
N ILE A 13 16.75 -4.57 -7.44
CA ILE A 13 15.79 -5.68 -7.49
C ILE A 13 16.05 -6.43 -8.79
N THR A 14 16.14 -7.75 -8.73
CA THR A 14 16.63 -8.58 -9.85
C THR A 14 15.65 -9.70 -10.24
N GLY A 15 14.39 -9.63 -9.80
CA GLY A 15 13.35 -10.59 -10.12
C GLY A 15 12.73 -10.38 -11.51
N ASP A 16 11.54 -10.90 -11.74
CA ASP A 16 10.82 -10.64 -12.98
C ASP A 16 10.30 -9.19 -13.03
N TRP A 17 10.68 -8.44 -14.07
CA TRP A 17 10.37 -7.01 -14.20
C TRP A 17 8.87 -6.72 -14.18
N TRP A 18 8.07 -7.55 -14.87
CA TRP A 18 6.62 -7.36 -14.94
C TRP A 18 5.94 -7.63 -13.60
N THR A 19 6.44 -8.63 -12.87
CA THR A 19 5.97 -8.96 -11.54
C THR A 19 6.28 -7.84 -10.55
N GLU A 20 7.51 -7.32 -10.55
CA GLU A 20 7.89 -6.18 -9.71
C GLU A 20 7.11 -4.90 -10.06
N ALA A 21 6.87 -4.66 -11.35
CA ALA A 21 6.00 -3.58 -11.80
C ALA A 21 4.57 -3.75 -11.30
N GLY A 22 4.02 -4.96 -11.36
CA GLY A 22 2.71 -5.30 -10.84
C GLY A 22 2.60 -5.05 -9.34
N VAL A 23 3.61 -5.45 -8.55
CA VAL A 23 3.65 -5.21 -7.10
C VAL A 23 3.69 -3.73 -6.76
N LEU A 24 4.55 -2.95 -7.43
CA LEU A 24 4.63 -1.51 -7.21
C LEU A 24 3.34 -0.81 -7.64
N ALA A 25 2.75 -1.20 -8.77
CA ALA A 25 1.48 -0.67 -9.24
C ALA A 25 0.34 -0.97 -8.26
N LEU A 26 0.24 -2.21 -7.77
CA LEU A 26 -0.77 -2.61 -6.80
C LEU A 26 -0.62 -1.87 -5.46
N THR A 27 0.62 -1.66 -5.02
CA THR A 27 0.90 -0.90 -3.80
C THR A 27 0.47 0.56 -3.94
N VAL A 28 0.82 1.20 -5.06
CA VAL A 28 0.40 2.58 -5.36
C VAL A 28 -1.11 2.69 -5.50
N LEU A 29 -1.75 1.70 -6.13
CA LEU A 29 -3.21 1.64 -6.26
C LEU A 29 -3.89 1.54 -4.89
N ALA A 30 -3.41 0.67 -4.01
CA ALA A 30 -3.96 0.49 -2.67
C ALA A 30 -3.89 1.80 -1.86
N ILE A 31 -2.72 2.48 -1.87
CA ILE A 31 -2.53 3.75 -1.18
C ILE A 31 -3.39 4.85 -1.81
N GLY A 32 -3.30 5.01 -3.14
CA GLY A 32 -3.98 6.07 -3.86
C GLY A 32 -5.50 5.97 -3.78
N SER A 33 -6.06 4.77 -3.92
CA SER A 33 -7.50 4.53 -3.79
C SER A 33 -8.00 4.72 -2.36
N ALA A 34 -7.24 4.32 -1.34
CA ALA A 34 -7.59 4.54 0.06
C ALA A 34 -7.65 6.03 0.40
N VAL A 35 -6.61 6.79 0.05
CA VAL A 35 -6.56 8.24 0.27
C VAL A 35 -7.67 8.94 -0.53
N SER A 36 -7.88 8.53 -1.78
CA SER A 36 -8.95 9.10 -2.63
C SER A 36 -10.33 8.78 -2.08
N GLY A 37 -10.55 7.57 -1.56
CA GLY A 37 -11.80 7.14 -0.93
C GLY A 37 -12.10 7.94 0.33
N LEU A 38 -11.10 8.10 1.20
CA LEU A 38 -11.21 8.95 2.39
C LEU A 38 -11.48 10.41 2.02
N ALA A 39 -10.77 10.94 1.03
CA ALA A 39 -10.98 12.30 0.54
C ALA A 39 -12.39 12.49 -0.05
N ALA A 40 -12.90 11.48 -0.76
CA ALA A 40 -14.25 11.54 -1.31
C ALA A 40 -15.32 11.53 -0.22
N LEU A 41 -15.14 10.73 0.84
CA LEU A 41 -16.08 10.63 1.96
C LEU A 41 -16.01 11.81 2.93
N PHE A 42 -14.81 12.30 3.26
CA PHE A 42 -14.59 13.26 4.33
C PHE A 42 -13.99 14.61 3.87
N GLY A 43 -13.79 14.81 2.57
CA GLY A 43 -13.18 16.00 2.00
C GLY A 43 -11.71 16.18 2.42
N GLN A 44 -11.30 17.42 2.67
CA GLN A 44 -9.91 17.75 3.03
C GLN A 44 -9.41 17.01 4.29
N ARG A 45 -10.30 16.72 5.25
CA ARG A 45 -9.97 15.96 6.46
C ARG A 45 -9.60 14.50 6.13
N GLY A 46 -10.24 13.93 5.11
CA GLY A 46 -9.95 12.58 4.62
C GLY A 46 -8.53 12.44 4.06
N ILE A 47 -8.01 13.49 3.41
CA ILE A 47 -6.62 13.53 2.94
C ILE A 47 -5.66 13.51 4.13
N GLY A 48 -5.95 14.29 5.18
CA GLY A 48 -5.15 14.30 6.41
C GLY A 48 -5.13 12.93 7.11
N LEU A 49 -6.28 12.26 7.19
CA LEU A 49 -6.38 10.89 7.72
C LEU A 49 -5.59 9.88 6.86
N GLY A 50 -5.72 9.97 5.54
CA GLY A 50 -4.96 9.14 4.62
C GLY A 50 -3.45 9.33 4.78
N ALA A 51 -2.99 10.57 4.91
CA ALA A 51 -1.59 10.88 5.16
C ALA A 51 -1.12 10.35 6.52
N LEU A 52 -1.91 10.50 7.59
CA LEU A 52 -1.59 9.96 8.91
C LEU A 52 -1.45 8.42 8.86
N LEU A 53 -2.39 7.74 8.22
CA LEU A 53 -2.40 6.28 8.12
C LEU A 53 -1.27 5.75 7.25
N MET A 54 -1.01 6.36 6.09
CA MET A 54 -0.07 5.83 5.10
C MET A 54 1.36 6.34 5.33
N VAL A 55 1.52 7.63 5.62
CA VAL A 55 2.85 8.25 5.74
C VAL A 55 3.38 8.11 7.15
N LEU A 56 2.56 8.35 8.17
CA LEU A 56 3.03 8.30 9.56
C LEU A 56 3.02 6.84 10.07
N LEU A 57 1.83 6.26 10.22
CA LEU A 57 1.69 4.89 10.73
C LEU A 57 2.25 3.86 9.76
N GLY A 58 1.90 3.97 8.48
CA GLY A 58 2.32 3.04 7.44
C GLY A 58 3.83 2.95 7.35
N ASN A 59 4.54 4.07 7.20
CA ASN A 59 6.01 4.01 7.13
C ASN A 59 6.65 3.54 8.44
N SER A 60 6.24 4.09 9.59
CA SER A 60 6.83 3.75 10.89
C SER A 60 6.62 2.30 11.27
N PHE A 61 5.44 1.73 11.00
CA PHE A 61 5.08 0.37 11.40
C PHE A 61 5.40 -0.67 10.32
N SER A 62 5.69 -0.25 9.09
CA SER A 62 5.98 -1.16 7.97
C SER A 62 7.14 -2.12 8.24
N GLY A 63 8.13 -1.72 9.05
CA GLY A 63 9.34 -2.49 9.29
C GLY A 63 10.20 -2.72 8.04
N VAL A 64 10.01 -1.95 6.96
CA VAL A 64 10.69 -2.20 5.67
C VAL A 64 12.21 -2.09 5.79
N THR A 65 12.72 -1.17 6.61
CA THR A 65 14.16 -0.92 6.80
C THR A 65 14.81 -1.79 7.87
N SER A 66 14.04 -2.31 8.84
CA SER A 66 14.57 -3.00 10.04
C SER A 66 14.06 -4.44 10.19
N ALA A 67 13.20 -4.91 9.29
CA ALA A 67 12.34 -6.09 9.43
C ALA A 67 11.18 -5.92 10.44
N PRO A 68 9.98 -6.43 10.13
CA PRO A 68 8.79 -6.28 11.00
C PRO A 68 8.96 -6.91 12.39
N HIS A 69 9.75 -7.98 12.51
CA HIS A 69 9.96 -8.72 13.76
C HIS A 69 10.87 -7.99 14.77
N LEU A 70 11.57 -6.93 14.35
CA LEU A 70 12.34 -6.09 15.27
C LEU A 70 11.49 -4.98 15.92
N LEU A 71 10.23 -4.84 15.50
CA LEU A 71 9.29 -3.92 16.12
C LEU A 71 8.63 -4.59 17.34
N PRO A 72 8.33 -3.84 18.41
CA PRO A 72 7.56 -4.34 19.55
C PRO A 72 6.22 -4.92 19.06
N GLU A 73 5.90 -6.15 19.45
CA GLU A 73 4.56 -6.68 19.19
C GLU A 73 3.54 -5.88 20.01
N PRO A 74 2.38 -5.50 19.42
CA PRO A 74 1.81 -5.97 18.14
C PRO A 74 2.06 -5.03 16.94
N VAL A 75 2.90 -4.02 17.08
CA VAL A 75 3.04 -2.91 16.10
C VAL A 75 3.55 -3.40 14.75
N GLY A 76 4.52 -4.32 14.75
CA GLY A 76 5.04 -4.92 13.53
C GLY A 76 3.97 -5.68 12.73
N ALA A 77 3.08 -6.40 13.43
CA ALA A 77 1.97 -7.09 12.79
C ALA A 77 0.99 -6.09 12.17
N ILE A 78 0.55 -5.07 12.91
CA ILE A 78 -0.38 -4.03 12.42
C ILE A 78 0.17 -3.35 11.17
N GLY A 79 1.48 -3.06 11.15
CA GLY A 79 2.14 -2.47 9.98
C GLY A 79 2.05 -3.32 8.71
N GLN A 80 1.99 -4.66 8.83
CA GLN A 80 1.84 -5.55 7.68
C GLN A 80 0.42 -5.55 7.08
N TRP A 81 -0.58 -5.14 7.85
CA TRP A 81 -1.95 -4.94 7.35
C TRP A 81 -2.14 -3.59 6.67
N LEU A 82 -1.17 -2.68 6.82
CA LEU A 82 -1.17 -1.39 6.12
C LEU A 82 -0.51 -1.53 4.75
N PRO A 83 -0.97 -0.78 3.72
CA PRO A 83 -0.43 -0.89 2.37
C PRO A 83 1.10 -0.70 2.26
N PRO A 84 1.75 0.21 3.00
CA PRO A 84 3.21 0.34 2.95
C PRO A 84 3.97 -0.90 3.45
N GLY A 85 3.51 -1.53 4.54
CA GLY A 85 4.11 -2.76 5.06
C GLY A 85 3.85 -3.97 4.16
N ALA A 86 2.60 -4.14 3.72
CA ALA A 86 2.24 -5.19 2.76
C ALA A 86 3.01 -5.05 1.44
N GLY A 87 3.13 -3.84 0.89
CA GLY A 87 3.88 -3.57 -0.33
C GLY A 87 5.37 -3.94 -0.21
N GLY A 88 6.00 -3.58 0.91
CA GLY A 88 7.40 -3.94 1.16
C GLY A 88 7.62 -5.45 1.32
N SER A 89 6.71 -6.14 2.01
CA SER A 89 6.77 -7.60 2.18
C SER A 89 6.50 -8.34 0.88
N LEU A 90 5.55 -7.87 0.06
CA LEU A 90 5.28 -8.41 -1.26
C LEU A 90 6.47 -8.23 -2.20
N LEU A 91 7.04 -7.02 -2.24
CA LEU A 91 8.20 -6.72 -3.07
C LEU A 91 9.39 -7.59 -2.70
N ARG A 92 9.66 -7.77 -1.41
CA ARG A 92 10.70 -8.69 -0.92
C ARG A 92 10.44 -10.14 -1.35
N SER A 93 9.19 -10.58 -1.29
CA SER A 93 8.80 -11.95 -1.67
C SER A 93 9.06 -12.22 -3.15
N VAL A 94 8.67 -11.31 -4.05
CA VAL A 94 8.87 -11.48 -5.50
C VAL A 94 10.31 -11.24 -5.95
N ALA A 95 11.03 -10.35 -5.26
CA ALA A 95 12.39 -9.97 -5.60
C ALA A 95 13.43 -11.03 -5.21
N PHE A 96 13.25 -11.65 -4.04
CA PHE A 96 14.29 -12.45 -3.39
C PHE A 96 13.87 -13.87 -3.04
N PHE A 97 12.57 -14.20 -3.09
CA PHE A 97 12.03 -15.48 -2.62
C PHE A 97 11.07 -16.13 -3.63
N ASP A 98 11.19 -15.80 -4.92
CA ASP A 98 10.37 -16.37 -6.01
C ASP A 98 8.85 -16.31 -5.76
N GLY A 99 8.39 -15.29 -5.03
CA GLY A 99 6.98 -15.11 -4.67
C GLY A 99 6.49 -15.96 -3.48
N SER A 100 7.39 -16.63 -2.75
CA SER A 100 7.04 -17.35 -1.52
C SER A 100 6.42 -16.40 -0.49
N ALA A 101 5.34 -16.84 0.18
CA ALA A 101 4.57 -16.06 1.14
C ALA A 101 3.91 -14.75 0.58
N ALA A 102 3.81 -14.59 -0.74
CA ALA A 102 3.17 -13.41 -1.35
C ALA A 102 1.65 -13.31 -1.11
N GLY A 103 0.97 -14.42 -0.80
CA GLY A 103 -0.49 -14.48 -0.72
C GLY A 103 -1.12 -13.50 0.28
N GLY A 104 -0.57 -13.41 1.49
CA GLY A 104 -1.05 -12.48 2.52
C GLY A 104 -0.93 -11.01 2.10
N PRO A 105 0.28 -10.53 1.73
CA PRO A 105 0.49 -9.19 1.24
C PRO A 105 -0.37 -8.81 0.01
N VAL A 106 -0.51 -9.71 -0.97
CA VAL A 106 -1.38 -9.48 -2.14
C VAL A 106 -2.83 -9.27 -1.71
N LEU A 107 -3.34 -10.10 -0.82
CA LEU A 107 -4.71 -10.02 -0.33
C LEU A 107 -4.95 -8.71 0.41
N THR A 108 -4.02 -8.29 1.27
CA THR A 108 -4.09 -7.00 1.98
C THR A 108 -4.17 -5.82 1.00
N LEU A 109 -3.28 -5.77 0.01
CA LEU A 109 -3.27 -4.68 -0.98
C LEU A 109 -4.52 -4.69 -1.86
N ALA A 110 -4.99 -5.87 -2.26
CA ALA A 110 -6.21 -6.01 -3.03
C ALA A 110 -7.44 -5.53 -2.23
N LEU A 111 -7.55 -5.90 -0.96
CA LEU A 111 -8.63 -5.44 -0.08
C LEU A 111 -8.61 -3.92 0.08
N TRP A 112 -7.45 -3.31 0.35
CA TRP A 112 -7.34 -1.85 0.43
C TRP A 112 -7.72 -1.16 -0.88
N SER A 113 -7.30 -1.72 -2.01
CA SER A 113 -7.66 -1.19 -3.33
C SER A 113 -9.16 -1.24 -3.57
N VAL A 114 -9.80 -2.38 -3.28
CA VAL A 114 -11.25 -2.56 -3.44
C VAL A 114 -12.02 -1.63 -2.50
N LEU A 115 -11.64 -1.56 -1.22
CA LEU A 115 -12.30 -0.70 -0.23
C LEU A 115 -12.16 0.79 -0.58
N GLY A 116 -10.96 1.21 -1.00
CA GLY A 116 -10.71 2.59 -1.43
C GLY A 116 -11.54 2.98 -2.66
N LEU A 117 -11.56 2.12 -3.68
CA LEU A 117 -12.38 2.35 -4.88
C LEU A 117 -13.88 2.32 -4.56
N ALA A 118 -14.33 1.39 -3.72
CA ALA A 118 -15.72 1.33 -3.27
C ALA A 118 -16.14 2.60 -2.52
N ALA A 119 -15.27 3.15 -1.65
CA ALA A 119 -15.50 4.41 -0.96
C ALA A 119 -15.64 5.59 -1.94
N VAL A 120 -14.80 5.66 -2.97
CA VAL A 120 -14.93 6.68 -4.03
C VAL A 120 -16.28 6.55 -4.75
N LEU A 121 -16.65 5.33 -5.13
CA LEU A 121 -17.91 5.08 -5.83
C LEU A 121 -19.13 5.38 -4.96
N LEU A 122 -19.07 5.07 -3.67
CA LEU A 122 -20.13 5.35 -2.71
C LEU A 122 -20.31 6.85 -2.51
N ALA A 123 -19.22 7.59 -2.30
CA ALA A 123 -19.25 9.04 -2.14
C ALA A 123 -19.84 9.76 -3.36
N ARG A 124 -19.61 9.25 -4.58
CA ARG A 124 -20.21 9.78 -5.81
C ARG A 124 -21.73 9.59 -5.86
N ARG A 125 -22.27 8.57 -5.19
CA ARG A 125 -23.72 8.30 -5.17
C ARG A 125 -24.48 9.15 -4.17
N THR A 126 -23.79 9.75 -3.19
CA THR A 126 -24.37 10.67 -2.21
C THR A 126 -24.21 12.12 -2.69
N PRO A 127 -25.23 12.74 -3.32
CA PRO A 127 -25.16 14.16 -3.66
C PRO A 127 -25.00 15.00 -2.40
N LYS A 128 -24.04 15.93 -2.41
CA LYS A 128 -23.91 16.93 -1.34
C LYS A 128 -25.12 17.88 -1.41
N PRO A 129 -25.79 18.21 -0.30
CA PRO A 129 -26.78 19.28 -0.29
C PRO A 129 -26.11 20.55 -0.79
N VAL A 130 -26.73 21.21 -1.77
CA VAL A 130 -26.33 22.54 -2.19
C VAL A 130 -26.80 23.49 -1.08
N GLU A 131 -25.86 24.03 -0.31
CA GLU A 131 -26.08 25.22 0.53
C GLU A 131 -26.02 26.49 -0.33
#